data_AF-A0A7D9H3L7-F1
#
_entry.id   AF-A0A7D9H3L7-F1
#
_cell.length_a   1.000
_cell.length_b   1.000
_cell.length_c   1.000
_cell.angle_alpha   90.00
_cell.angle_beta   90.00
_cell.angle_gamma   90.00
#
_symmetry.space_group_name_H-M   'P 1'
#
loop_
_entity.id
_entity.type
_entity.pdbx_description
1 polymer ?
#
loop_
_entity_poly.entity_id
_entity_poly.type
_entity_poly.pdbx_seq_one_letter_code
_entity_poly.pdbx_strand_id
1 'polypeptide(L)'
;MTEVSETAARKSRAQWVELMAAYEASDLSQREFCERHAVAFSTFGYWRKRLRSPALALVPASEPLLELSPFALDDRSDWRVELELGAGLVLRLR
;
A
#
# COMPACT_ATOMS: atom_id res chain seq x y z
N MET A 1 -26.16 -3.18 -28.58
CA MET A 1 -26.18 -3.54 -27.15
C MET A 1 -25.31 -2.52 -26.45
N THR A 2 -25.86 -1.33 -26.21
CA THR A 2 -25.12 -0.13 -25.80
C THR A 2 -25.24 0.08 -24.29
N GLU A 3 -24.09 -0.08 -23.64
CA GLU A 3 -23.55 0.80 -22.58
C GLU A 3 -24.56 1.49 -21.66
N VAL A 4 -24.81 0.85 -20.52
CA VAL A 4 -25.35 1.53 -19.34
C VAL A 4 -24.17 2.20 -18.64
N SER A 5 -23.87 3.44 -19.03
CA SER A 5 -23.10 4.35 -18.18
C SER A 5 -24.00 4.80 -17.03
N GLU A 6 -24.06 3.98 -15.98
CA GLU A 6 -24.69 4.34 -14.70
C GLU A 6 -23.94 5.55 -14.12
N THR A 7 -24.62 6.69 -14.13
CA THR A 7 -24.19 7.96 -13.54
C THR A 7 -23.68 7.68 -12.12
N ALA A 8 -22.37 7.82 -11.91
CA ALA A 8 -21.67 7.44 -10.69
C ALA A 8 -22.39 7.98 -9.44
N ALA A 9 -23.18 7.12 -8.81
CA ALA A 9 -23.89 7.43 -7.58
C ALA A 9 -22.87 7.97 -6.57
N ARG A 10 -23.19 9.11 -5.97
CA ARG A 10 -22.29 9.84 -5.08
C ARG A 10 -21.98 8.93 -3.88
N LYS A 11 -20.84 8.24 -3.91
CA LYS A 11 -20.46 7.29 -2.86
C LYS A 11 -20.43 8.00 -1.51
N SER A 12 -21.14 7.44 -0.53
CA SER A 12 -21.21 7.99 0.82
C SER A 12 -19.87 7.81 1.55
N ARG A 13 -19.65 8.57 2.63
CA ARG A 13 -18.44 8.42 3.45
C ARG A 13 -18.24 6.98 3.94
N ALA A 14 -19.32 6.29 4.33
CA ALA A 14 -19.27 4.90 4.80
C ALA A 14 -18.78 3.95 3.69
N GLN A 15 -19.26 4.14 2.46
CA GLN A 15 -18.82 3.36 1.31
C GLN A 15 -17.34 3.59 1.00
N TRP A 16 -16.82 4.80 1.19
CA TRP A 16 -15.39 5.07 1.05
C TRP A 16 -14.56 4.42 2.15
N VAL A 17 -15.05 4.35 3.38
CA VAL A 17 -14.37 3.65 4.47
C VAL A 17 -14.27 2.15 4.17
N GLU A 18 -15.37 1.53 3.75
CA GLU A 18 -15.38 0.12 3.35
C GLU A 18 -14.44 -0.15 2.17
N LEU A 19 -14.42 0.75 1.19
CA LEU A 19 -13.54 0.66 0.02
C LEU A 19 -12.06 0.81 0.39
N MET A 20 -11.72 1.66 1.38
CA MET A 20 -10.35 1.74 1.91
C MET A 20 -9.96 0.48 2.69
N ALA A 21 -10.88 -0.09 3.49
CA ALA A 21 -10.64 -1.33 4.22
C ALA A 21 -10.43 -2.51 3.25
N ALA A 22 -11.22 -2.58 2.17
CA ALA A 22 -11.04 -3.56 1.11
C ALA A 22 -9.70 -3.37 0.38
N TYR A 23 -9.26 -2.13 0.16
CA TYR A 23 -7.94 -1.84 -0.38
C TYR A 23 -6.82 -2.29 0.55
N GLU A 24 -6.90 -2.01 1.85
CA GLU A 24 -5.88 -2.40 2.84
C GLU A 24 -5.81 -3.92 3.04
N ALA A 25 -6.93 -4.62 2.88
CA ALA A 25 -6.98 -6.08 2.87
C ALA A 25 -6.53 -6.68 1.52
N SER A 26 -6.46 -5.87 0.46
CA SER A 26 -5.99 -6.30 -0.85
C SER A 26 -4.49 -6.07 -0.97
N ASP A 27 -3.73 -7.09 -1.36
CA ASP A 27 -2.29 -6.95 -1.66
C ASP A 27 -2.05 -6.32 -3.04
N LEU A 28 -2.92 -5.39 -3.45
CA LEU A 28 -2.93 -4.78 -4.77
C LEU A 28 -2.31 -3.39 -4.73
N SER A 29 -1.72 -2.97 -5.85
CA SER A 29 -1.34 -1.56 -6.00
C SER A 29 -2.59 -0.66 -6.09
N GLN A 30 -2.44 0.61 -5.71
CA GLN A 30 -3.54 1.59 -5.78
C GLN A 30 -4.14 1.69 -7.19
N ARG A 31 -3.30 1.55 -8.22
CA ARG A 31 -3.72 1.64 -9.62
C ARG A 31 -4.59 0.44 -10.01
N GLU A 32 -4.13 -0.77 -9.71
CA GLU A 32 -4.89 -2.00 -9.98
C GLU A 32 -6.21 -2.02 -9.22
N PHE A 33 -6.20 -1.56 -7.97
CA PHE A 33 -7.42 -1.45 -7.18
C PHE A 33 -8.41 -0.44 -7.79
N CYS A 34 -7.93 0.73 -8.21
CA CYS A 34 -8.77 1.73 -8.89
C CYS A 34 -9.37 1.20 -10.19
N GLU A 35 -8.58 0.47 -10.99
CA GLU A 35 -9.03 -0.14 -12.24
C GLU A 35 -10.10 -1.22 -11.99
N ARG A 36 -9.89 -2.12 -11.01
CA ARG A 36 -10.85 -3.19 -10.68
C ARG A 36 -12.16 -2.68 -10.08
N HIS A 37 -12.10 -1.62 -9.27
CA HIS A 37 -13.28 -1.06 -8.59
C HIS A 37 -13.94 0.10 -9.35
N ALA A 38 -13.48 0.39 -10.59
CA ALA A 38 -13.94 1.49 -11.43
C ALA A 38 -13.95 2.84 -10.68
N VAL A 39 -12.89 3.09 -9.90
CA VAL A 39 -12.72 4.32 -9.13
C VAL A 39 -11.68 5.20 -9.80
N ALA A 40 -12.00 6.48 -9.98
CA ALA A 40 -11.02 7.45 -10.44
C ALA A 40 -9.87 7.59 -9.43
N PHE A 41 -8.63 7.44 -9.90
CA PHE A 41 -7.42 7.51 -9.07
C PHE A 41 -7.33 8.80 -8.25
N SER A 42 -7.71 9.94 -8.85
CA SER A 42 -7.74 11.25 -8.19
C SER A 42 -8.72 11.29 -7.01
N THR A 43 -9.87 10.63 -7.15
CA THR A 43 -10.91 10.58 -6.11
C THR A 43 -10.49 9.62 -5.00
N PHE A 44 -9.90 8.47 -5.36
CA PHE A 44 -9.32 7.52 -4.41
C PHE A 44 -8.25 8.20 -3.53
N GLY A 45 -7.30 8.93 -4.14
CA GLY A 45 -6.27 9.66 -3.40
C GLY A 45 -6.83 10.73 -2.46
N TYR A 46 -7.83 11.48 -2.91
CA TYR A 46 -8.54 12.46 -2.08
C TYR A 46 -9.17 11.82 -0.84
N TRP A 47 -9.91 10.73 -1.00
CA TRP A 47 -10.56 10.04 0.11
C TRP A 47 -9.57 9.34 1.03
N ARG A 48 -8.51 8.74 0.49
CA ARG A 48 -7.44 8.15 1.30
C ARG A 48 -6.79 9.17 2.22
N LYS A 49 -6.49 10.37 1.71
CA LYS A 49 -5.97 11.48 2.54
C LYS A 49 -7.02 11.93 3.58
N ARG A 50 -8.26 12.12 3.15
CA ARG A 50 -9.36 12.61 4.01
C ARG A 50 -9.74 11.65 5.14
N LEU A 51 -9.59 10.34 4.92
CA LEU A 51 -9.90 9.30 5.90
C LEU A 51 -8.70 8.96 6.79
N ARG A 52 -7.46 9.11 6.30
CA ARG A 52 -6.24 9.02 7.12
C ARG A 52 -5.99 10.23 8.00
N SER A 53 -6.48 11.41 7.63
CA SER A 53 -6.41 12.55 8.54
C SER A 53 -7.35 12.28 9.72
N PRO A 54 -6.84 12.04 10.94
CA PRO A 54 -7.69 12.07 12.12
C PRO A 54 -8.31 13.46 12.13
N ALA A 55 -9.64 13.50 12.07
CA ALA A 55 -10.40 14.71 11.77
C ALA A 55 -10.07 15.83 12.74
N LEU A 56 -9.06 16.68 12.44
CA LEU A 56 -8.61 17.84 13.24
C LEU A 56 -8.96 17.70 14.72
N ALA A 57 -8.61 16.54 15.30
CA ALA A 57 -8.79 16.33 16.70
C ALA A 57 -7.76 17.27 17.33
N LEU A 58 -8.22 18.21 18.14
CA LEU A 58 -7.41 19.06 19.00
C LEU A 58 -6.60 18.19 19.98
N VAL A 59 -5.62 17.45 19.47
CA VAL A 59 -4.75 16.56 20.22
C VAL A 59 -3.33 16.85 19.72
N PRO A 60 -2.40 17.23 20.61
CA PRO A 60 -1.03 17.51 20.22
C PRO A 60 -0.46 16.29 19.52
N ALA A 61 0.10 16.52 18.32
CA ALA A 61 0.81 15.52 17.55
C ALA A 61 2.01 15.03 18.36
N SER A 62 1.80 13.91 19.04
CA SER A 62 2.85 13.07 19.58
C SER A 62 2.49 11.65 19.22
N GLU A 63 2.32 11.41 17.91
CA GLU A 63 2.57 10.06 17.42
C GLU A 63 4.05 9.78 17.67
N PRO A 64 4.41 8.67 18.34
CA PRO A 64 5.80 8.31 18.50
C PRO A 64 6.36 8.11 17.08
N LEU A 65 7.22 9.02 16.65
CA LEU A 65 8.08 8.82 15.50
C LEU A 65 8.85 7.53 15.77
N LEU A 66 8.48 6.48 15.05
CA LEU A 66 9.20 5.23 15.12
C LEU A 66 10.55 5.49 14.47
N GLU A 67 11.56 5.64 15.31
CA GLU A 67 12.97 5.71 14.91
C GLU A 67 13.26 4.41 14.14
N LEU A 68 13.33 4.53 12.82
CA LEU A 68 13.86 3.48 11.97
C LEU A 68 15.36 3.48 12.24
N SER A 69 15.83 2.53 13.04
CA SER A 69 17.27 2.34 13.22
C SER A 69 17.89 2.26 11.83
N PRO A 70 18.90 3.09 11.53
CA PRO A 70 19.67 2.90 10.31
C PRO A 70 20.21 1.49 10.41
N PHE A 71 19.76 0.60 9.53
CA PHE A 71 20.33 -0.73 9.36
C PHE A 71 21.83 -0.51 9.36
N ALA A 72 22.52 -1.10 10.33
CA ALA A 72 23.96 -1.03 10.38
C ALA A 72 24.43 -1.41 8.98
N LEU A 73 25.12 -0.48 8.32
CA LEU A 73 25.82 -0.78 7.08
C LEU A 73 26.95 -1.69 7.51
N ASP A 74 26.61 -2.95 7.71
CA ASP A 74 27.53 -4.00 8.07
C ASP A 74 28.47 -4.15 6.88
N ASP A 75 29.59 -3.45 6.92
CA ASP A 75 30.70 -3.60 5.98
C ASP A 75 31.44 -4.91 6.23
N ARG A 76 30.68 -6.00 6.32
CA ARG A 76 31.18 -7.37 6.54
C ARG A 76 30.38 -8.35 5.69
N SER A 77 30.60 -8.27 4.37
CA SER A 77 30.38 -9.38 3.42
C SER A 77 29.04 -10.11 3.55
N ASP A 78 27.94 -9.41 3.25
CA ASP A 78 26.61 -10.02 3.13
C ASP A 78 26.43 -10.56 1.71
N TRP A 79 26.73 -11.85 1.52
CA TRP A 79 26.36 -12.59 0.32
C TRP A 79 24.83 -12.75 0.34
N ARG A 80 24.15 -12.30 -0.71
CA ARG A 80 22.68 -12.16 -0.70
C ARG A 80 21.95 -13.47 -0.95
N VAL A 81 22.59 -14.45 -1.61
CA VAL A 81 21.97 -15.74 -1.95
C VAL A 81 23.03 -16.85 -2.02
N GLU A 82 22.76 -17.97 -1.36
CA GLU A 82 23.50 -19.23 -1.48
C GLU A 82 22.58 -20.28 -2.14
N LEU A 83 23.03 -20.88 -3.25
CA LEU A 83 22.32 -21.96 -3.95
C LEU A 83 23.21 -23.21 -4.04
N GLU A 84 22.71 -24.34 -3.57
CA GLU A 84 23.30 -25.64 -3.89
C GLU A 84 22.87 -26.11 -5.28
N LEU A 85 23.84 -26.43 -6.13
CA LEU A 85 23.64 -26.94 -7.49
C LEU A 85 23.66 -28.48 -7.56
N GLY A 86 23.88 -29.14 -6.42
CA GLY A 86 24.10 -30.59 -6.31
C GLY A 86 25.57 -30.98 -6.53
N ALA A 87 25.90 -32.27 -6.31
CA ALA A 87 27.26 -32.82 -6.38
C ALA A 87 28.29 -32.08 -5.49
N GLY A 88 27.83 -31.44 -4.40
CA GLY A 88 28.66 -30.66 -3.48
C GLY A 88 29.05 -29.27 -3.97
N LEU A 89 28.46 -28.79 -5.07
CA LEU A 89 28.73 -27.46 -5.61
C LEU A 89 27.75 -26.42 -5.07
N VAL A 90 28.30 -25.32 -4.56
CA VAL A 90 27.54 -24.21 -3.99
C VAL A 90 27.91 -22.92 -4.69
N LEU A 91 26.90 -22.22 -5.20
CA LEU A 91 27.02 -20.93 -5.85
C LEU A 91 26.57 -19.81 -4.90
N ARG A 92 27.42 -18.80 -4.74
CA ARG A 92 27.16 -17.63 -3.90
C ARG A 92 27.19 -16.37 -4.75
N LEU A 93 26.10 -15.60 -4.73
CA LEU A 93 25.97 -14.34 -5.48
C LEU A 93 25.96 -13.12 -4.56
N ARG A 94 26.53 -12.02 -5.08
CA ARG A 94 26.46 -10.67 -4.51
C ARG A 94 25.48 -9.83 -5.30
#